data_AF-A0A1F9VMC1-F1
#
_entry.id   AF-A0A1F9VMC1-F1
#
_cell.length_a   1.000
_cell.length_b   1.000
_cell.length_c   1.000
_cell.angle_alpha   90.00
_cell.angle_beta   90.00
_cell.angle_gamma   90.00
#
_symmetry.space_group_name_H-M   'P 1'
#
loop_
_entity.id
_entity.type
_entity.pdbx_description
1 polymer ?
#
loop_
_entity_poly.entity_id
_entity_poly.type
_entity_poly.pdbx_seq_one_letter_code
_entity_poly.pdbx_strand_id
1 'polypeptide(L)'
;MKTAKKSLAYSRPSWDEYFLKLALLVAERSTCLRHHVGAVIVRNKRILTTGYNGAPSGTRDCLKLGCLRNELNIPSGHRHEICRAIHAEQNAIIQAGLCGVTIENSTIYCTHSPCILCAKMLVNAKITRFVSCSEYADDSFKKLFKEAGIEFVKIERPSLSISILD
;
A
#
# COMPACT_ATOMS: atom_id res chain seq x y z
N MET A 1 39.23 31.25 0.74
CA MET A 1 37.78 30.96 0.94
C MET A 1 37.64 29.50 1.34
N LYS A 2 37.38 29.22 2.63
CA LYS A 2 37.08 27.86 3.11
C LYS A 2 35.62 27.57 2.75
N THR A 3 35.40 26.73 1.75
CA THR A 3 34.06 26.21 1.45
C THR A 3 33.63 25.34 2.62
N ALA A 4 32.65 25.83 3.39
CA ALA A 4 32.00 25.07 4.43
C ALA A 4 31.36 23.83 3.78
N LYS A 5 31.93 22.64 4.06
CA LYS A 5 31.24 21.37 3.82
C LYS A 5 29.96 21.42 4.64
N LYS A 6 28.83 21.68 3.98
CA LYS A 6 27.49 21.47 4.54
C LYS A 6 27.44 19.98 4.85
N SER A 7 27.65 19.59 6.11
CA SER A 7 27.33 18.24 6.53
C SER A 7 25.86 18.04 6.20
N LEU A 8 25.55 17.07 5.32
CA LEU A 8 24.17 16.62 5.18
C LEU A 8 23.80 16.03 6.54
N ALA A 9 23.13 16.85 7.36
CA ALA A 9 22.65 16.42 8.66
C ALA A 9 21.71 15.24 8.41
N TYR A 10 22.11 14.06 8.87
CA TYR A 10 21.25 12.88 8.86
C TYR A 10 19.95 13.21 9.57
N SER A 11 18.84 13.19 8.83
CA SER A 11 17.50 13.38 9.37
C SER A 11 16.84 12.02 9.53
N ARG A 12 16.51 11.67 10.78
CA ARG A 12 15.81 10.43 11.09
C ARG A 12 14.38 10.52 10.50
N PRO A 13 13.95 9.57 9.66
CA PRO A 13 12.59 9.59 9.13
C PRO A 13 11.57 9.43 10.26
N SER A 14 10.44 10.11 10.12
CA SER A 14 9.26 9.84 10.94
C SER A 14 8.75 8.41 10.72
N TRP A 15 7.89 7.92 11.61
CA TRP A 15 7.32 6.58 11.46
C TRP A 15 6.48 6.45 10.20
N ASP A 16 5.68 7.46 9.87
CA ASP A 16 4.84 7.42 8.68
C ASP A 16 5.68 7.41 7.39
N GLU A 17 6.73 8.24 7.33
CA GLU A 17 7.67 8.21 6.20
C GLU A 17 8.38 6.84 6.11
N TYR A 18 8.86 6.29 7.22
CA TYR A 18 9.55 5.01 7.23
C TYR A 18 8.67 3.86 6.72
N PHE A 19 7.44 3.73 7.24
CA PHE A 19 6.55 2.65 6.83
C PHE A 19 5.99 2.85 5.43
N LEU A 20 5.80 4.09 4.99
CA LEU A 20 5.38 4.36 3.62
C LEU A 20 6.53 4.17 2.60
N LYS A 21 7.78 4.46 2.96
CA LYS A 21 8.96 4.03 2.19
C LYS A 21 9.01 2.52 2.06
N LEU A 22 8.73 1.79 3.14
CA LEU A 22 8.66 0.33 3.09
C LEU A 22 7.52 -0.16 2.18
N ALA A 23 6.35 0.48 2.21
CA ALA A 23 5.25 0.16 1.29
C ALA A 23 5.64 0.41 -0.18
N LEU A 24 6.40 1.47 -0.46
CA LEU A 24 6.96 1.73 -1.79
C LEU A 24 7.97 0.65 -2.21
N LEU A 25 8.85 0.21 -1.31
CA LEU A 25 9.77 -0.91 -1.56
C LEU A 25 9.01 -2.22 -1.82
N VAL A 26 7.97 -2.51 -1.05
CA VAL A 26 7.10 -3.68 -1.25
C VAL A 26 6.43 -3.63 -2.63
N ALA A 27 6.01 -2.44 -3.08
CA ALA A 27 5.37 -2.23 -4.37
C ALA A 27 6.28 -2.58 -5.57
N GLU A 28 7.61 -2.56 -5.41
CA GLU A 28 8.54 -2.93 -6.48
C GLU A 28 8.36 -4.38 -6.95
N ARG A 29 7.80 -5.26 -6.09
CA ARG A 29 7.49 -6.64 -6.45
C ARG A 29 6.17 -6.81 -7.22
N SER A 30 5.42 -5.72 -7.44
CA SER A 30 4.18 -5.76 -8.20
C SER A 30 4.41 -6.29 -9.62
N THR A 31 3.48 -7.12 -10.07
CA THR A 31 3.45 -7.66 -11.44
C THR A 31 2.34 -7.02 -12.27
N CYS A 32 1.76 -5.90 -11.80
CA CYS A 32 0.66 -5.23 -12.48
C CYS A 32 1.18 -4.19 -13.49
N LEU A 33 0.71 -4.25 -14.73
CA LEU A 33 1.10 -3.32 -15.79
C LEU A 33 0.52 -1.90 -15.66
N ARG A 34 -0.36 -1.65 -14.69
CA ARG A 34 -1.03 -0.34 -14.51
C ARG A 34 -0.47 0.47 -13.34
N HIS A 35 -0.38 -0.18 -12.18
CA HIS A 35 0.01 0.47 -10.93
C HIS A 35 0.80 -0.50 -10.09
N HIS A 36 1.94 -0.04 -9.58
CA HIS A 36 2.72 -0.77 -8.57
C HIS A 36 2.23 -0.30 -7.20
N VAL A 37 1.46 -1.15 -6.53
CA VAL A 37 0.86 -0.88 -5.23
C VAL A 37 1.48 -1.80 -4.19
N GLY A 38 1.87 -1.23 -3.06
CA GLY A 38 2.39 -1.94 -1.91
C GLY A 38 1.70 -1.48 -0.64
N ALA A 39 1.54 -2.40 0.29
CA ALA A 39 0.87 -2.22 1.57
C ALA A 39 1.70 -2.86 2.69
N VAL A 40 1.70 -2.21 3.85
CA VAL A 40 2.36 -2.68 5.07
C VAL A 40 1.40 -2.45 6.24
N ILE A 41 1.07 -3.52 6.97
CA ILE A 41 0.26 -3.42 8.18
C ILE A 41 1.20 -3.38 9.39
N VAL A 42 0.98 -2.40 10.27
CA VAL A 42 1.86 -2.07 11.39
C VAL A 42 1.03 -1.91 12.66
N ARG A 43 1.53 -2.46 13.78
CA ARG A 43 1.00 -2.19 15.12
C ARG A 43 2.13 -2.00 16.11
N ASN A 44 2.01 -1.00 16.97
CA ASN A 44 3.05 -0.67 17.96
C ASN A 44 4.45 -0.53 17.34
N LYS A 45 4.53 0.11 16.16
CA LYS A 45 5.76 0.31 15.36
C LYS A 45 6.45 -1.00 14.92
N ARG A 46 5.71 -2.11 14.88
CA ARG A 46 6.17 -3.40 14.37
C ARG A 46 5.37 -3.76 13.13
N ILE A 47 6.08 -4.20 12.09
CA ILE A 47 5.47 -4.72 10.86
C ILE A 47 4.84 -6.07 11.20
N LEU A 48 3.57 -6.23 10.83
CA LEU A 48 2.84 -7.48 10.98
C LEU A 48 2.87 -8.26 9.66
N THR A 49 2.42 -7.61 8.58
CA THR A 49 2.34 -8.20 7.24
C THR A 49 2.55 -7.16 6.16
N THR A 50 2.80 -7.63 4.94
CA THR A 50 2.96 -6.81 3.75
C THR A 50 2.18 -7.41 2.58
N GLY A 51 1.95 -6.62 1.55
CA GLY A 51 1.33 -7.10 0.33
C GLY A 51 1.64 -6.17 -0.82
N TYR A 52 1.79 -6.73 -2.01
CA TYR A 52 1.82 -5.96 -3.25
C TYR A 52 0.72 -6.47 -4.17
N ASN A 53 0.30 -5.67 -5.14
CA ASN A 53 -0.72 -6.13 -6.08
C ASN A 53 -0.13 -7.06 -7.14
N GLY A 54 -0.74 -8.23 -7.33
CA GLY A 54 -0.24 -9.29 -8.20
C GLY A 54 -1.28 -10.39 -8.41
N ALA A 55 -1.05 -11.26 -9.40
CA ALA A 55 -1.96 -12.38 -9.64
C ALA A 55 -1.97 -13.36 -8.44
N PRO A 56 -3.04 -14.15 -8.26
CA PRO A 56 -3.09 -15.16 -7.20
C PRO A 56 -1.86 -16.08 -7.20
N SER A 57 -1.45 -16.49 -6.00
CA SER A 57 -0.28 -17.35 -5.81
C SER A 57 -0.37 -18.63 -6.66
N GLY A 58 0.72 -18.99 -7.32
CA GLY A 58 0.78 -20.17 -8.20
C GLY A 58 0.20 -19.97 -9.61
N THR A 59 -0.24 -18.76 -9.96
CA THR A 59 -0.80 -18.46 -11.30
C THR A 59 0.12 -17.57 -12.13
N ARG A 60 -0.16 -17.46 -13.44
CA ARG A 60 0.57 -16.56 -14.34
C ARG A 60 0.09 -15.12 -14.16
N ASP A 61 1.04 -14.19 -14.05
CA ASP A 61 0.78 -12.77 -13.82
C ASP A 61 0.58 -11.93 -15.10
N CYS A 62 0.37 -10.62 -14.92
CA CYS A 62 0.19 -9.69 -16.04
C CYS A 62 1.48 -9.39 -16.82
N LEU A 63 2.66 -9.61 -16.26
CA LEU A 63 3.92 -9.50 -17.01
C LEU A 63 4.01 -10.61 -18.07
N LYS A 64 3.46 -11.79 -17.77
CA LYS A 64 3.43 -12.94 -18.70
C LYS A 64 2.26 -12.92 -19.67
N LEU A 65 1.10 -12.44 -19.24
CA LEU A 65 -0.16 -12.58 -19.98
C LEU A 65 -0.72 -11.28 -20.56
N GLY A 66 -0.09 -10.13 -20.30
CA GLY A 66 -0.71 -8.84 -20.54
C GLY A 66 -1.81 -8.53 -19.52
N CYS A 67 -2.49 -7.40 -19.73
CA CYS A 67 -3.52 -6.91 -18.82
C CYS A 67 -4.91 -7.06 -19.46
N LEU A 68 -5.71 -7.99 -18.95
CA LEU A 68 -7.10 -8.21 -19.40
C LEU A 68 -7.95 -6.94 -19.36
N ARG A 69 -7.69 -6.05 -18.40
CA ARG A 69 -8.40 -4.77 -18.30
C ARG A 69 -8.01 -3.80 -19.42
N ASN A 70 -6.77 -3.84 -19.90
CA ASN A 70 -6.34 -3.03 -21.06
C ASN A 70 -6.97 -3.58 -22.33
N GLU A 71 -6.95 -4.89 -22.53
CA GLU A 71 -7.58 -5.56 -23.67
C GLU A 71 -9.07 -5.23 -23.78
N LEU A 72 -9.76 -5.15 -22.65
CA LEU A 72 -11.20 -4.85 -22.59
C LEU A 72 -11.52 -3.35 -22.41
N ASN A 73 -10.52 -2.45 -22.50
CA ASN A 73 -10.67 -0.99 -22.33
C ASN A 73 -11.39 -0.58 -21.03
N ILE A 74 -11.16 -1.30 -19.93
CA ILE A 74 -11.79 -1.03 -18.64
C ILE A 74 -11.00 0.05 -17.90
N PRO A 75 -11.60 1.21 -17.54
CA PRO A 75 -10.92 2.28 -16.82
C PRO A 75 -10.56 1.88 -15.39
N SER A 76 -9.66 2.62 -14.73
CA SER A 76 -9.37 2.40 -13.29
C SER A 76 -10.62 2.66 -12.43
N GLY A 77 -10.74 2.01 -11.28
CA GLY A 77 -11.91 2.13 -10.38
C GLY A 77 -13.17 1.39 -10.80
N HIS A 78 -13.15 0.67 -11.93
CA HIS A 78 -14.34 -0.02 -12.47
C HIS A 78 -14.12 -1.53 -12.58
N ARG A 79 -15.17 -2.34 -12.50
CA ARG A 79 -15.16 -3.79 -12.79
C ARG A 79 -13.97 -4.54 -12.17
N HIS A 80 -13.79 -4.38 -10.85
CA HIS A 80 -12.64 -4.95 -10.13
C HIS A 80 -12.53 -6.48 -10.26
N GLU A 81 -13.66 -7.17 -10.41
CA GLU A 81 -13.78 -8.61 -10.60
C GLU A 81 -13.06 -9.14 -11.85
N ILE A 82 -12.76 -8.26 -12.82
CA ILE A 82 -12.02 -8.62 -14.04
C ILE A 82 -10.51 -8.46 -13.86
N CYS A 83 -10.08 -7.73 -12.84
CA CYS A 83 -8.66 -7.60 -12.56
C CYS A 83 -8.09 -8.96 -12.16
N ARG A 84 -7.06 -9.43 -12.89
CA ARG A 84 -6.30 -10.61 -12.49
C ARG A 84 -5.57 -10.40 -11.17
N ALA A 85 -5.15 -9.17 -10.89
CA ALA A 85 -4.38 -8.85 -9.70
C ALA A 85 -5.29 -8.75 -8.47
N ILE A 86 -4.90 -9.47 -7.42
CA ILE A 86 -5.30 -9.18 -6.05
C ILE A 86 -4.61 -7.88 -5.63
N HIS A 87 -5.32 -7.01 -4.91
CA HIS A 87 -4.80 -5.73 -4.48
C HIS A 87 -3.78 -5.88 -3.32
N ALA A 88 -2.95 -4.87 -3.11
CA ALA A 88 -1.89 -4.91 -2.10
C ALA A 88 -2.46 -5.07 -0.68
N GLU A 89 -3.53 -4.33 -0.37
CA GLU A 89 -4.22 -4.37 0.92
C GLU A 89 -4.85 -5.75 1.16
N GLN A 90 -5.44 -6.34 0.12
CA GLN A 90 -6.00 -7.69 0.17
C GLN A 90 -4.91 -8.73 0.46
N ASN A 91 -3.78 -8.65 -0.23
CA ASN A 91 -2.65 -9.55 0.02
C ASN A 91 -2.08 -9.39 1.44
N ALA A 92 -2.00 -8.17 1.97
CA ALA A 92 -1.55 -7.96 3.35
C ALA A 92 -2.51 -8.57 4.40
N ILE A 93 -3.83 -8.50 4.16
CA ILE A 93 -4.86 -9.15 4.99
C ILE A 93 -4.78 -10.68 4.85
N ILE A 94 -4.65 -11.21 3.63
CA ILE A 94 -4.54 -12.65 3.37
C ILE A 94 -3.31 -13.22 4.07
N GLN A 95 -2.16 -12.54 3.98
CA GLN A 95 -0.95 -12.94 4.68
C GLN A 95 -1.17 -12.99 6.19
N ALA A 96 -1.94 -12.06 6.76
CA ALA A 96 -2.22 -12.05 8.19
C ALA A 96 -3.01 -13.30 8.62
N GLY A 97 -4.01 -13.69 7.82
CA GLY A 97 -4.76 -14.92 8.00
C GLY A 97 -3.88 -16.18 7.91
N LEU A 98 -3.00 -16.25 6.90
CA LEU A 98 -2.09 -17.39 6.72
C LEU A 98 -1.08 -17.54 7.87
N CYS A 99 -0.56 -16.41 8.38
CA CYS A 99 0.41 -16.40 9.46
C CYS A 99 -0.22 -16.50 10.86
N GLY A 100 -1.55 -16.47 10.96
CA GLY A 100 -2.25 -16.46 12.26
C GLY A 100 -1.98 -15.21 13.09
N VAL A 101 -1.68 -14.07 12.46
CA VAL A 101 -1.40 -12.81 13.15
C VAL A 101 -2.61 -11.89 13.14
N THR A 102 -3.03 -11.43 14.32
CA THR A 102 -4.11 -10.43 14.40
C THR A 102 -3.63 -9.06 13.94
N ILE A 103 -4.39 -8.47 13.03
CA ILE A 103 -4.20 -7.11 12.50
C ILE A 103 -5.23 -6.10 13.04
N GLU A 104 -6.03 -6.49 14.02
CA GLU A 104 -6.95 -5.59 14.71
C GLU A 104 -6.19 -4.44 15.41
N ASN A 105 -6.80 -3.25 15.41
CA ASN A 105 -6.25 -2.01 15.98
C ASN A 105 -4.88 -1.64 15.40
N SER A 106 -4.69 -1.90 14.11
CA SER A 106 -3.44 -1.62 13.39
C SER A 106 -3.60 -0.46 12.40
N THR A 107 -2.46 0.09 11.99
CA THR A 107 -2.36 1.05 10.89
C THR A 107 -1.93 0.32 9.62
N ILE A 108 -2.53 0.64 8.48
CA ILE A 108 -2.03 0.22 7.18
C ILE A 108 -1.40 1.41 6.44
N TYR A 109 -0.19 1.20 5.92
CA TYR A 109 0.50 2.13 5.02
C TYR A 109 0.40 1.55 3.62
N CYS A 110 -0.21 2.27 2.69
CA CYS A 110 -0.39 1.84 1.31
C CYS A 110 0.08 2.92 0.34
N THR A 111 0.70 2.56 -0.77
CA THR A 111 1.19 3.57 -1.71
C THR A 111 0.07 4.42 -2.31
N HIS A 112 -1.13 3.84 -2.47
CA HIS A 112 -2.33 4.50 -3.01
C HIS A 112 -3.49 4.43 -2.00
N SER A 113 -4.48 5.33 -2.12
CA SER A 113 -5.74 5.19 -1.39
C SER A 113 -6.47 3.90 -1.80
N PRO A 114 -7.31 3.32 -0.92
CA PRO A 114 -7.92 2.02 -1.19
C PRO A 114 -9.11 2.16 -2.14
N CYS A 115 -9.36 1.14 -2.96
CA CYS A 115 -10.67 1.01 -3.59
C CYS A 115 -11.74 0.64 -2.56
N ILE A 116 -13.02 0.81 -2.90
CA ILE A 116 -14.13 0.47 -2.00
C ILE A 116 -14.12 -0.98 -1.49
N LEU A 117 -13.65 -1.94 -2.30
CA LEU A 117 -13.58 -3.34 -1.89
C LEU A 117 -12.51 -3.55 -0.79
N CYS A 118 -11.33 -2.96 -0.97
CA CYS A 118 -10.27 -3.01 0.04
C CYS A 118 -10.71 -2.29 1.32
N ALA A 119 -11.35 -1.13 1.18
CA ALA A 119 -11.87 -0.37 2.31
C ALA A 119 -12.85 -1.18 3.17
N LYS A 120 -13.81 -1.90 2.56
CA LYS A 120 -14.74 -2.80 3.26
C LYS A 120 -14.01 -3.90 4.04
N MET A 121 -12.98 -4.49 3.44
CA MET A 121 -12.17 -5.52 4.10
C MET A 121 -11.39 -4.96 5.29
N LEU A 122 -10.83 -3.76 5.16
CA LEU A 122 -10.08 -3.09 6.23
C LEU A 122 -10.97 -2.72 7.43
N VAL A 123 -12.20 -2.27 7.17
CA VAL A 123 -13.22 -2.04 8.21
C VAL A 123 -13.51 -3.33 8.99
N ASN A 124 -13.75 -4.43 8.28
CA ASN A 124 -14.02 -5.72 8.92
C ASN A 124 -12.79 -6.30 9.63
N ALA A 125 -11.58 -6.00 9.14
CA ALA A 125 -10.31 -6.36 9.78
C ALA A 125 -9.96 -5.48 11.00
N LYS A 126 -10.82 -4.52 11.36
CA LYS A 126 -10.63 -3.60 12.50
C LYS A 126 -9.34 -2.77 12.40
N ILE A 127 -8.98 -2.37 11.19
CA ILE A 127 -7.95 -1.36 10.97
C ILE A 127 -8.48 -0.01 11.46
N THR A 128 -7.64 0.75 12.17
CA THR A 128 -8.03 2.04 12.77
C THR A 128 -7.48 3.24 12.01
N ARG A 129 -6.41 3.04 11.23
CA ARG A 129 -5.74 4.11 10.48
C ARG A 129 -5.21 3.62 9.14
N PHE A 130 -5.38 4.45 8.11
CA PHE A 130 -4.88 4.24 6.76
C PHE A 130 -4.04 5.43 6.33
N VAL A 131 -2.82 5.18 5.86
CA VAL A 131 -1.88 6.21 5.39
C VAL A 131 -1.47 5.96 3.95
N SER A 132 -1.52 6.98 3.07
CA SER A 132 -0.99 6.89 1.71
C SER A 132 -0.22 8.11 1.22
N CYS A 133 0.52 7.94 0.12
CA CYS A 133 1.21 9.03 -0.59
C CYS A 133 0.64 9.31 -1.99
N SER A 134 -0.37 8.56 -2.41
CA SER A 134 -1.01 8.73 -3.72
C SER A 134 -2.50 8.41 -3.59
N GLU A 135 -3.27 8.89 -4.56
CA GLU A 135 -4.70 8.62 -4.65
C GLU A 135 -4.98 7.62 -5.76
N TYR A 136 -5.96 6.77 -5.51
CA TYR A 136 -6.62 5.95 -6.48
C TYR A 136 -7.84 6.69 -7.04
N ALA A 137 -8.34 6.27 -8.20
CA ALA A 137 -9.40 6.95 -8.93
C ALA A 137 -10.79 6.94 -8.23
N ASP A 138 -10.93 6.22 -7.12
CA ASP A 138 -12.18 6.04 -6.37
C ASP A 138 -12.05 6.62 -4.96
N ASP A 139 -12.97 7.52 -4.63
CA ASP A 139 -13.05 8.21 -3.34
C ASP A 139 -14.23 7.75 -2.46
N SER A 140 -15.01 6.78 -2.94
CA SER A 140 -16.19 6.28 -2.21
C SER A 140 -15.83 5.66 -0.85
N PHE A 141 -14.58 5.21 -0.67
CA PHE A 141 -14.07 4.72 0.60
C PHE A 141 -14.11 5.77 1.73
N LYS A 142 -14.02 7.07 1.40
CA LYS A 142 -13.94 8.16 2.40
C LYS A 142 -15.18 8.18 3.30
N LYS A 143 -16.37 8.01 2.72
CA LYS A 143 -17.64 7.96 3.48
C LYS A 143 -17.66 6.76 4.43
N LEU A 144 -17.25 5.59 3.92
CA LEU A 144 -17.18 4.36 4.70
C LEU A 144 -16.18 4.46 5.86
N PHE A 145 -14.98 4.99 5.61
CA PHE A 145 -13.97 5.19 6.66
C PHE A 145 -14.45 6.15 7.74
N LYS A 146 -15.11 7.25 7.35
CA LYS A 146 -15.73 8.18 8.31
C LYS A 146 -16.80 7.49 9.18
N GLU A 147 -17.66 6.67 8.59
CA GLU A 147 -18.70 5.93 9.30
C GLU A 147 -18.11 4.88 10.26
N ALA A 148 -17.06 4.18 9.84
CA ALA A 148 -16.40 3.15 10.62
C ALA A 148 -15.36 3.69 11.64
N GLY A 149 -15.08 5.00 11.63
CA GLY A 149 -14.08 5.62 12.49
C GLY A 149 -12.62 5.30 12.12
N ILE A 150 -12.35 4.98 10.84
CA ILE A 150 -10.98 4.80 10.34
C ILE A 150 -10.39 6.17 9.98
N GLU A 151 -9.26 6.51 10.59
CA GLU A 151 -8.50 7.72 10.23
C GLU A 151 -7.83 7.52 8.86
N PHE A 152 -8.09 8.43 7.92
CA PHE A 152 -7.38 8.47 6.64
C PHE A 152 -6.43 9.66 6.58
N VAL A 153 -5.15 9.38 6.34
CA VAL A 153 -4.12 10.41 6.19
C VAL A 153 -3.41 10.25 4.85
N LYS A 154 -3.39 11.31 4.06
CA LYS A 154 -2.51 11.41 2.91
C LYS A 154 -1.30 12.27 3.29
N ILE A 155 -0.10 11.72 3.12
CA ILE A 155 1.15 12.45 3.32
C ILE A 155 1.87 12.66 1.99
N GLU A 156 2.91 13.49 1.99
CA GLU A 156 3.79 13.62 0.84
C GLU A 156 4.53 12.31 0.56
N ARG A 157 4.81 12.04 -0.71
CA ARG A 157 5.58 10.86 -1.10
C ARG A 157 6.99 10.95 -0.53
N PRO A 158 7.43 10.00 0.32
CA PRO A 158 8.75 10.08 0.91
C PRO A 158 9.84 9.79 -0.14
N SER A 159 11.06 10.28 0.13
CA SER A 159 12.22 10.00 -0.73
C SER A 159 12.49 8.50 -0.86
N LEU A 160 12.79 8.03 -2.07
CA LEU A 160 13.21 6.64 -2.31
C LEU A 160 14.68 6.39 -1.98
N SER A 161 15.45 7.43 -1.64
CA SER A 161 16.82 7.25 -1.18
C SER A 161 16.88 6.56 0.18
N ILE A 162 17.75 5.55 0.29
CA ILE A 162 18.15 4.93 1.54
C ILE A 162 19.37 5.70 2.05
N SER A 163 19.29 6.23 3.26
CA SER A 163 20.40 6.93 3.92
C SER A 163 21.00 6.01 4.97
N ILE A 164 22.26 5.63 4.77
CA ILE A 164 23.07 4.85 5.71
C ILE A 164 24.25 5.71 6.19
N LEU A 165 24.81 5.39 7.36
CA LEU A 165 25.93 6.11 7.98
C LEU A 165 27.23 5.34 7.77
N ASP A 166 27.50 4.90 6.54
CA ASP A 166 28.65 4.06 6.19
C ASP A 166 29.40 4.62 4.97
#